data_AF-A0A6C0B322-F1
#
_entry.id   AF-A0A6C0B322-F1
#
_cell.length_a   1.000
_cell.length_b   1.000
_cell.length_c   1.000
_cell.angle_alpha   90.00
_cell.angle_beta   90.00
_cell.angle_gamma   90.00
#
_symmetry.space_group_name_H-M   'P 1'
#
loop_
_entity.id
_entity.type
_entity.pdbx_description
1 polymer ?
#
loop_
_entity_poly.entity_id
_entity_poly.type
_entity_poly.pdbx_seq_one_letter_code
_entity_poly.pdbx_strand_id
1 'polypeptide(L)'
;MYIIFIYHIMNTGLINYVGKFALMSVGYKGSLYVTDLVLSRYYEKYRTLTYSNKHYVITNLNKSAVMLYIFISFIKIFYSNPDYVLNTHKIVGSDAQNEWKLLTMLYASTDFVSLLHSGKMPTSTKIHHYGVVMALIIVLLSDFSGASISKSMVIYGAFSSSAGVVNTYLGARKLHDHNSIIIRVLKKVGLISYIMACSGNWSWQSKYLLTYFNQPKQLMVILKFLLNTGLLYSWIQDDLKLMRHLMTN
;
A
#
# COMPACT_ATOMS: atom_id res chain seq x y z
N MET A 1 -22.66 -6.40 25.32
CA MET A 1 -21.72 -5.66 24.43
C MET A 1 -20.86 -6.60 23.59
N TYR A 2 -20.15 -7.57 24.17
CA TYR A 2 -19.35 -8.57 23.42
C TYR A 2 -20.15 -9.44 22.43
N ILE A 3 -21.34 -9.90 22.82
CA ILE A 3 -22.19 -10.75 21.97
C ILE A 3 -22.69 -9.99 20.73
N ILE A 4 -23.01 -8.71 20.87
CA ILE A 4 -23.45 -7.86 19.74
C ILE A 4 -22.30 -7.60 18.78
N PHE A 5 -21.08 -7.40 19.30
CA PHE A 5 -19.88 -7.23 18.48
C PHE A 5 -19.52 -8.50 17.70
N ILE A 6 -19.56 -9.67 18.35
CA ILE A 6 -19.33 -10.96 17.69
C ILE A 6 -20.43 -11.24 16.66
N TYR A 7 -21.69 -10.97 17.00
CA TYR A 7 -22.81 -11.11 16.07
C TYR A 7 -22.65 -10.20 14.85
N HIS A 8 -22.22 -8.95 15.06
CA HIS A 8 -21.94 -8.01 13.96
C HIS A 8 -20.75 -8.46 13.10
N ILE A 9 -19.69 -9.02 13.69
CA ILE A 9 -18.55 -9.62 12.95
C ILE A 9 -18.99 -10.81 12.09
N MET A 10 -19.87 -11.66 12.62
CA MET A 10 -20.39 -12.82 11.90
C MET A 10 -21.35 -12.40 10.77
N ASN A 11 -22.20 -11.39 11.00
CA ASN A 11 -23.20 -10.95 10.02
C ASN A 11 -22.64 -10.05 8.91
N THR A 12 -21.47 -9.42 9.11
CA THR A 12 -20.84 -8.52 8.12
C THR A 12 -19.96 -9.24 7.09
N GLY A 13 -19.82 -10.57 7.19
CA GLY A 13 -18.89 -11.34 6.37
C GLY A 13 -17.42 -11.01 6.67
N LEU A 14 -17.12 -10.33 7.79
CA LEU A 14 -15.76 -9.94 8.17
C LEU A 14 -14.85 -11.16 8.36
N ILE A 15 -15.38 -12.26 8.90
CA ILE A 15 -14.67 -13.54 9.01
C ILE A 15 -14.17 -14.02 7.64
N ASN A 16 -14.98 -13.86 6.59
CA ASN A 16 -14.57 -14.21 5.23
C ASN A 16 -13.45 -13.30 4.74
N TYR A 17 -13.47 -12.00 5.04
CA TYR A 17 -12.37 -11.10 4.70
C TYR A 17 -11.09 -11.39 5.47
N VAL A 18 -11.17 -11.71 6.76
CA VAL A 18 -10.01 -12.13 7.57
C VAL A 18 -9.39 -13.41 7.00
N GLY A 19 -10.22 -14.41 6.65
CA GLY A 19 -9.75 -15.63 5.99
C GLY A 19 -9.08 -15.35 4.64
N LYS A 20 -9.68 -14.51 3.80
CA LYS A 20 -9.09 -14.08 2.52
C LYS A 20 -7.75 -13.36 2.71
N PHE A 21 -7.66 -12.44 3.69
CA PHE A 21 -6.42 -11.73 4.00
C PHE A 21 -5.31 -12.66 4.48
N ALA A 22 -5.64 -13.64 5.34
CA ALA A 22 -4.71 -14.66 5.78
C ALA A 22 -4.19 -15.50 4.61
N LEU A 23 -5.09 -15.96 3.72
CA LEU A 23 -4.72 -16.68 2.50
C LEU A 23 -3.83 -15.83 1.58
N MET A 24 -4.14 -14.55 1.38
CA MET A 24 -3.30 -13.63 0.60
C MET A 24 -1.91 -13.45 1.21
N SER A 25 -1.81 -13.34 2.54
CA SER A 25 -0.53 -13.20 3.25
C SER A 25 0.31 -14.48 3.17
N VAL A 26 -0.32 -15.66 3.29
CA VAL A 26 0.35 -16.95 3.07
C VAL A 26 0.80 -17.09 1.61
N GLY A 27 -0.05 -16.73 0.65
CA GLY A 27 0.27 -16.72 -0.77
C GLY A 27 1.44 -15.81 -1.12
N TYR A 28 1.43 -14.58 -0.60
CA TYR A 28 2.54 -13.63 -0.76
C TYR A 28 3.84 -14.17 -0.13
N LYS A 29 3.76 -14.76 1.08
CA LYS A 29 4.93 -15.41 1.68
C LYS A 29 5.44 -16.57 0.81
N GLY A 30 4.55 -17.35 0.22
CA GLY A 30 4.91 -18.40 -0.74
C GLY A 30 5.61 -17.85 -1.98
N SER A 31 5.16 -16.71 -2.53
CA SER A 31 5.80 -16.09 -3.70
C SER A 31 7.21 -15.58 -3.41
N LEU A 32 7.51 -15.16 -2.17
CA LEU A 32 8.88 -14.86 -1.74
C LEU A 32 9.80 -16.08 -1.89
N TYR A 33 9.34 -17.27 -1.51
CA TYR A 33 10.10 -18.51 -1.64
C TYR A 33 10.32 -18.90 -3.11
N VAL A 34 9.28 -18.80 -3.94
CA VAL A 34 9.41 -19.03 -5.39
C VAL A 34 10.45 -18.09 -6.00
N THR A 35 10.44 -16.81 -5.61
CA THR A 35 11.39 -15.82 -6.10
C THR A 35 12.82 -16.13 -5.65
N ASP A 36 13.01 -16.54 -4.39
CA ASP A 36 14.31 -16.99 -3.88
C ASP A 36 14.85 -18.20 -4.66
N LEU A 37 14.00 -19.17 -4.98
CA LEU A 37 14.37 -20.33 -5.81
C LEU A 37 14.79 -19.92 -7.22
N VAL A 38 14.00 -19.07 -7.89
CA VAL A 38 14.30 -18.58 -9.24
C VAL A 38 15.61 -17.80 -9.25
N LEU A 39 15.79 -16.84 -8.33
CA LEU A 39 17.01 -16.04 -8.28
C LEU A 39 18.24 -16.88 -7.92
N SER A 40 18.12 -17.84 -6.98
CA SER A 40 19.22 -18.74 -6.63
C SER A 40 19.66 -19.63 -7.80
N ARG A 41 18.70 -20.03 -8.67
CA ARG A 41 19.00 -20.83 -9.86
C ARG A 41 19.70 -20.03 -10.95
N TYR A 42 19.21 -18.82 -11.24
CA TYR A 42 19.61 -18.08 -12.46
C TYR A 42 20.56 -16.90 -12.23
N TYR A 43 20.69 -16.38 -11.00
CA TYR A 43 21.51 -15.19 -10.72
C TYR A 43 22.69 -15.52 -9.79
N GLU A 44 23.89 -15.59 -10.35
CA GLU A 44 25.11 -15.88 -9.57
C GLU A 44 25.36 -14.85 -8.47
N LYS A 45 25.21 -13.55 -8.78
CA LYS A 45 25.36 -12.47 -7.81
C LYS A 45 24.40 -12.62 -6.62
N TYR A 46 23.19 -13.13 -6.87
CA TYR A 46 22.22 -13.34 -5.79
C TYR A 46 22.69 -14.41 -4.81
N ARG A 47 23.30 -15.50 -5.30
CA ARG A 47 23.77 -16.61 -4.45
C ARG A 47 24.80 -16.16 -3.41
N THR A 48 25.62 -15.17 -3.74
CA THR A 48 26.68 -14.63 -2.87
C THR A 48 26.17 -13.61 -1.85
N LEU A 49 24.92 -13.17 -1.94
CA LEU A 49 24.33 -12.24 -0.97
C LEU A 49 24.10 -12.92 0.39
N THR A 50 24.27 -12.15 1.46
CA THR A 50 23.87 -12.55 2.81
C THR A 50 22.36 -12.78 2.88
N TYR A 51 21.89 -13.59 3.85
CA TYR A 51 20.47 -13.86 4.06
C TYR A 51 19.62 -12.56 4.13
N SER A 52 20.10 -11.56 4.87
CA SER A 52 19.42 -10.27 4.98
C SER A 52 19.30 -9.53 3.65
N ASN A 53 20.33 -9.58 2.80
CA ASN A 53 20.30 -8.95 1.48
C ASN A 53 19.44 -9.76 0.50
N LYS A 54 19.45 -11.09 0.56
CA LYS A 54 18.54 -11.95 -0.22
C LYS A 54 17.08 -11.65 0.10
N HIS A 55 16.74 -11.58 1.39
CA HIS A 55 15.40 -11.24 1.85
C HIS A 55 14.98 -9.84 1.41
N TYR A 56 15.89 -8.87 1.50
CA TYR A 56 15.66 -7.52 0.99
C TYR A 56 15.35 -7.49 -0.51
N VAL A 57 16.07 -8.26 -1.32
CA VAL A 57 15.82 -8.35 -2.78
C VAL A 57 14.45 -8.96 -3.07
N ILE A 58 14.15 -10.14 -2.52
CA ILE A 58 12.90 -10.85 -2.86
C ILE A 58 11.66 -10.08 -2.40
N THR A 59 11.71 -9.46 -1.22
CA THR A 59 10.59 -8.66 -0.71
C THR A 59 10.30 -7.46 -1.59
N ASN A 60 11.33 -6.73 -2.02
CA ASN A 60 11.16 -5.57 -2.90
C ASN A 60 10.66 -5.98 -4.31
N LEU A 61 11.21 -7.04 -4.91
CA LEU A 61 10.78 -7.50 -6.23
C LEU A 61 9.34 -8.06 -6.22
N ASN A 62 8.94 -8.79 -5.17
CA ASN A 62 7.55 -9.25 -5.05
C ASN A 62 6.60 -8.10 -4.79
N LYS A 63 6.99 -7.14 -3.94
CA LYS A 63 6.19 -5.96 -3.66
C LYS A 63 5.96 -5.13 -4.92
N SER A 64 6.96 -4.98 -5.80
CA SER A 64 6.78 -4.25 -7.05
C SER A 64 5.80 -4.95 -8.00
N ALA A 65 5.83 -6.29 -8.08
CA ALA A 65 4.86 -7.06 -8.86
C ALA A 65 3.42 -6.90 -8.33
N VAL A 66 3.25 -6.97 -7.01
CA VAL A 66 1.95 -6.72 -6.36
C VAL A 66 1.46 -5.29 -6.62
N MET A 67 2.33 -4.30 -6.45
CA MET A 67 2.00 -2.89 -6.71
C MET A 67 1.60 -2.65 -8.16
N LEU A 68 2.27 -3.30 -9.13
CA LEU A 68 1.90 -3.21 -10.54
C LEU A 68 0.49 -3.76 -10.78
N TYR A 69 0.16 -4.92 -10.22
CA TYR A 69 -1.18 -5.50 -10.34
C TYR A 69 -2.25 -4.58 -9.74
N ILE A 70 -1.98 -4.01 -8.55
CA ILE A 70 -2.90 -3.06 -7.91
C ILE A 70 -3.06 -1.80 -8.75
N PHE A 71 -1.97 -1.28 -9.31
CA PHE A 71 -2.01 -0.09 -10.16
C PHE A 71 -2.82 -0.31 -11.44
N ILE A 72 -2.65 -1.44 -12.11
CA ILE A 72 -3.45 -1.79 -13.29
C ILE A 72 -4.94 -1.92 -12.92
N SER A 73 -5.24 -2.58 -11.80
CA SER A 73 -6.61 -2.72 -11.29
C SER A 73 -7.22 -1.36 -10.96
N PHE A 74 -6.43 -0.46 -10.35
CA PHE A 74 -6.84 0.92 -10.09
C PHE A 74 -7.18 1.67 -11.37
N ILE A 75 -6.34 1.61 -12.41
CA ILE A 75 -6.63 2.26 -13.70
C ILE A 75 -7.96 1.75 -14.27
N LYS A 76 -8.20 0.44 -14.22
CA LYS A 76 -9.45 -0.16 -14.70
C LYS A 76 -10.67 0.35 -13.93
N ILE A 77 -10.59 0.40 -12.60
CA ILE A 77 -11.67 0.93 -11.75
C ILE A 77 -11.89 2.41 -12.02
N PHE A 78 -10.81 3.19 -12.14
CA PHE A 78 -10.89 4.62 -12.43
C PHE A 78 -11.51 4.89 -13.80
N TYR A 79 -11.13 4.16 -14.83
CA TYR A 79 -11.72 4.28 -16.16
C TYR A 79 -13.21 3.95 -16.16
N SER A 80 -13.61 2.92 -15.41
CA SER A 80 -15.01 2.49 -15.32
C SER A 80 -15.86 3.39 -14.41
N ASN A 81 -15.23 4.05 -13.42
CA ASN A 81 -15.91 4.83 -12.39
C ASN A 81 -15.11 6.10 -12.00
N PRO A 82 -14.87 7.04 -12.95
CA PRO A 82 -13.97 8.18 -12.73
C PRO A 82 -14.45 9.09 -11.60
N ASP A 83 -15.76 9.26 -11.47
CA ASP A 83 -16.37 10.06 -10.41
C ASP A 83 -16.06 9.57 -9.00
N TYR A 84 -15.72 8.28 -8.80
CA TYR A 84 -15.33 7.83 -7.47
C TYR A 84 -14.09 8.58 -6.97
N VAL A 85 -13.12 8.79 -7.87
CA VAL A 85 -11.89 9.51 -7.56
C VAL A 85 -12.14 11.02 -7.64
N LEU A 86 -12.89 11.50 -8.62
CA LEU A 86 -13.06 12.95 -8.85
C LEU A 86 -14.06 13.61 -7.89
N ASN A 87 -15.11 12.89 -7.49
CA ASN A 87 -16.15 13.35 -6.57
C ASN A 87 -15.99 12.66 -5.22
N THR A 88 -15.60 13.45 -4.21
CA THR A 88 -15.33 13.00 -2.85
C THR A 88 -16.56 12.40 -2.15
N HIS A 89 -17.77 12.77 -2.56
CA HIS A 89 -19.03 12.34 -1.93
C HIS A 89 -19.71 11.16 -2.63
N LYS A 90 -19.24 10.74 -3.81
CA LYS A 90 -19.88 9.66 -4.58
C LYS A 90 -19.74 8.32 -3.86
N ILE A 91 -20.88 7.62 -3.73
CA ILE A 91 -21.01 6.26 -3.22
C ILE A 91 -20.58 5.27 -4.31
N VAL A 92 -19.88 4.21 -3.91
CA VAL A 92 -19.40 3.15 -4.80
C VAL A 92 -20.41 2.00 -4.82
N GLY A 93 -20.69 1.43 -5.99
CA GLY A 93 -21.46 0.20 -6.09
C GLY A 93 -20.79 -0.98 -5.36
N SER A 94 -21.57 -1.93 -4.87
CA SER A 94 -21.08 -3.05 -4.05
C SER A 94 -19.90 -3.81 -4.65
N ASP A 95 -19.89 -4.00 -5.97
CA ASP A 95 -18.85 -4.77 -6.66
C ASP A 95 -17.50 -4.06 -6.60
N ALA A 96 -17.47 -2.77 -6.92
CA ALA A 96 -16.27 -1.96 -6.83
C ALA A 96 -15.81 -1.78 -5.37
N GLN A 97 -16.72 -1.75 -4.39
CA GLN A 97 -16.32 -1.78 -2.98
C GLN A 97 -15.57 -3.06 -2.61
N ASN A 98 -16.09 -4.21 -3.04
CA ASN A 98 -15.45 -5.50 -2.78
C ASN A 98 -14.09 -5.59 -3.49
N GLU A 99 -13.98 -5.09 -4.71
CA GLU A 99 -12.70 -5.01 -5.43
C GLU A 99 -11.67 -4.16 -4.66
N TRP A 100 -12.08 -2.99 -4.15
CA TRP A 100 -11.20 -2.15 -3.32
C TRP A 100 -10.77 -2.82 -2.01
N LYS A 101 -11.66 -3.56 -1.35
CA LYS A 101 -11.31 -4.36 -0.16
C LYS A 101 -10.28 -5.43 -0.51
N LEU A 102 -10.45 -6.13 -1.64
CA LEU A 102 -9.50 -7.16 -2.11
C LEU A 102 -8.13 -6.57 -2.45
N LEU A 103 -8.08 -5.45 -3.16
CA LEU A 103 -6.83 -4.76 -3.49
C LEU A 103 -6.12 -4.24 -2.23
N THR A 104 -6.88 -3.72 -1.26
CA THR A 104 -6.33 -3.27 0.03
C THR A 104 -5.77 -4.43 0.83
N MET A 105 -6.45 -5.58 0.87
CA MET A 105 -5.93 -6.81 1.50
C MET A 105 -4.64 -7.27 0.84
N LEU A 106 -4.57 -7.25 -0.49
CA LEU A 106 -3.37 -7.63 -1.22
C LEU A 106 -2.20 -6.69 -0.91
N TYR A 107 -2.42 -5.37 -0.92
CA TYR A 107 -1.41 -4.39 -0.54
C TYR A 107 -0.93 -4.63 0.91
N ALA A 108 -1.88 -4.67 1.85
CA ALA A 108 -1.58 -4.83 3.26
C ALA A 108 -0.86 -6.15 3.57
N SER A 109 -1.08 -7.20 2.75
CA SER A 109 -0.40 -8.48 2.92
C SER A 109 1.11 -8.34 2.72
N THR A 110 1.56 -7.47 1.80
CA THR A 110 3.00 -7.26 1.57
C THR A 110 3.67 -6.63 2.77
N ASP A 111 2.98 -5.67 3.39
CA ASP A 111 3.48 -4.90 4.54
C ASP A 111 3.40 -5.70 5.83
N PHE A 112 2.31 -6.46 6.01
CA PHE A 112 2.12 -7.37 7.15
C PHE A 112 3.18 -8.47 7.17
N VAL A 113 3.41 -9.16 6.04
CA VAL A 113 4.46 -10.18 5.96
C VAL A 113 5.84 -9.57 6.20
N SER A 114 6.08 -8.35 5.71
CA SER A 114 7.34 -7.63 5.95
C SER A 114 7.54 -7.29 7.43
N LEU A 115 6.50 -6.86 8.15
CA LEU A 115 6.55 -6.61 9.59
C LEU A 115 6.95 -7.86 10.39
N LEU A 116 6.46 -9.04 9.98
CA LEU A 116 6.75 -10.30 10.67
C LEU A 116 8.17 -10.82 10.43
N HIS A 117 8.79 -10.53 9.27
CA HIS A 117 10.05 -11.16 8.86
C HIS A 117 11.24 -10.19 8.75
N SER A 118 11.00 -8.88 8.65
CA SER A 118 12.06 -7.88 8.45
C SER A 118 12.63 -7.38 9.78
N GLY A 119 13.66 -8.07 10.30
CA GLY A 119 14.31 -7.69 11.56
C GLY A 119 14.99 -6.31 11.57
N LYS A 120 15.31 -5.73 10.40
CA LYS A 120 16.13 -4.49 10.25
C LYS A 120 15.40 -3.31 9.60
N MET A 121 14.09 -3.23 9.72
CA MET A 121 13.32 -2.14 9.13
C MET A 121 13.44 -0.84 9.94
N PRO A 122 13.62 0.34 9.29
CA PRO A 122 13.59 1.63 9.98
C PRO A 122 12.26 1.84 10.73
N THR A 123 12.30 2.56 11.86
CA THR A 123 11.12 2.80 12.69
C THR A 123 9.99 3.51 11.93
N SER A 124 10.29 4.47 11.04
CA SER A 124 9.25 5.12 10.24
C SER A 124 8.54 4.16 9.30
N THR A 125 9.28 3.25 8.66
CA THR A 125 8.72 2.25 7.75
C THR A 125 7.88 1.22 8.52
N LYS A 126 8.28 0.85 9.76
CA LYS A 126 7.42 0.03 10.64
C LYS A 126 6.11 0.74 10.96
N ILE A 127 6.17 2.02 11.35
CA ILE A 127 4.99 2.83 11.63
C ILE A 127 4.10 2.95 10.38
N HIS A 128 4.69 3.16 9.20
CA HIS A 128 3.99 3.14 7.92
C HIS A 128 3.22 1.83 7.72
N HIS A 129 3.88 0.68 7.88
CA HIS A 129 3.25 -0.63 7.70
C HIS A 129 2.15 -0.91 8.73
N TYR A 130 2.34 -0.52 9.99
CA TYR A 130 1.25 -0.60 10.98
C TYR A 130 0.06 0.28 10.56
N GLY A 131 0.33 1.48 10.03
CA GLY A 131 -0.69 2.36 9.47
C GLY A 131 -1.45 1.70 8.31
N VAL A 132 -0.75 1.00 7.41
CA VAL A 132 -1.38 0.24 6.30
C VAL A 132 -2.27 -0.89 6.81
N VAL A 133 -1.82 -1.67 7.81
CA VAL A 133 -2.63 -2.73 8.43
C VAL A 133 -3.85 -2.15 9.17
N MET A 134 -3.69 -1.02 9.85
CA MET A 134 -4.81 -0.31 10.48
C MET A 134 -5.81 0.21 9.44
N ALA A 135 -5.32 0.75 8.32
CA ALA A 135 -6.15 1.19 7.21
C ALA A 135 -6.94 0.04 6.58
N LEU A 136 -6.35 -1.16 6.48
CA LEU A 136 -7.08 -2.36 6.05
C LEU A 136 -8.30 -2.61 6.94
N ILE A 137 -8.15 -2.59 8.27
CA ILE A 137 -9.25 -2.84 9.20
C ILE A 137 -10.39 -1.83 8.95
N ILE A 138 -10.04 -0.55 8.79
CA ILE A 138 -11.00 0.53 8.53
C ILE A 138 -11.70 0.34 7.19
N VAL A 139 -10.98 -0.08 6.15
CA VAL A 139 -11.53 -0.38 4.84
C VAL A 139 -12.47 -1.58 4.87
N LEU A 140 -12.13 -2.66 5.57
CA LEU A 140 -12.98 -3.85 5.64
C LEU A 140 -14.31 -3.58 6.34
N LEU A 141 -14.29 -2.75 7.39
CA LEU A 141 -15.47 -2.35 8.16
C LEU A 141 -16.30 -1.25 7.47
N SER A 142 -15.81 -0.67 6.38
CA SER A 142 -16.50 0.41 5.67
C SER A 142 -17.46 -0.12 4.60
N ASP A 143 -18.56 0.59 4.44
CA ASP A 143 -19.55 0.50 3.35
C ASP A 143 -19.27 1.51 2.22
N PHE A 144 -18.13 2.22 2.28
CA PHE A 144 -17.74 3.30 1.38
C PHE A 144 -18.83 4.37 1.14
N SER A 145 -19.73 4.58 2.10
CA SER A 145 -20.78 5.58 2.00
C SER A 145 -20.22 6.99 2.26
N GLY A 146 -20.56 7.93 1.38
CA GLY A 146 -20.21 9.34 1.50
C GLY A 146 -18.70 9.63 1.69
N ALA A 147 -18.42 10.70 2.45
CA ALA A 147 -17.06 11.07 2.85
C ALA A 147 -16.56 10.14 3.97
N SER A 148 -15.91 9.04 3.58
CA SER A 148 -15.38 8.00 4.46
C SER A 148 -13.84 8.02 4.53
N ILE A 149 -13.28 7.67 5.70
CA ILE A 149 -11.82 7.56 5.84
C ILE A 149 -11.27 6.47 4.91
N SER A 150 -12.02 5.38 4.73
CA SER A 150 -11.68 4.27 3.84
C SER A 150 -11.40 4.72 2.41
N LYS A 151 -12.17 5.68 1.88
CA LYS A 151 -11.93 6.28 0.56
C LYS A 151 -10.57 6.96 0.50
N SER A 152 -10.25 7.79 1.48
CA SER A 152 -8.94 8.47 1.56
C SER A 152 -7.78 7.48 1.60
N MET A 153 -7.92 6.40 2.37
CA MET A 153 -6.92 5.33 2.48
C MET A 153 -6.73 4.56 1.18
N VAL A 154 -7.83 4.17 0.53
CA VAL A 154 -7.80 3.42 -0.73
C VAL A 154 -7.16 4.26 -1.83
N ILE A 155 -7.49 5.55 -1.93
CA ILE A 155 -6.86 6.44 -2.90
C ILE A 155 -5.37 6.62 -2.61
N TYR A 156 -4.97 6.73 -1.33
CA TYR A 156 -3.56 6.77 -0.96
C TYR A 156 -2.81 5.51 -1.45
N GLY A 157 -3.35 4.33 -1.14
CA GLY A 157 -2.78 3.05 -1.57
C GLY A 157 -2.73 2.91 -3.09
N ALA A 158 -3.76 3.39 -3.80
CA ALA A 158 -3.80 3.40 -5.25
C ALA A 158 -2.68 4.25 -5.86
N PHE A 159 -2.50 5.50 -5.41
CA PHE A 159 -1.38 6.31 -5.86
C PHE A 159 -0.03 5.70 -5.46
N SER A 160 0.10 5.17 -4.24
CA SER A 160 1.34 4.52 -3.79
C SER A 160 1.72 3.33 -4.69
N SER A 161 0.74 2.55 -5.15
CA SER A 161 0.98 1.43 -6.07
C SER A 161 1.55 1.84 -7.42
N SER A 162 1.22 3.05 -7.91
CA SER A 162 1.76 3.59 -9.16
C SER A 162 3.28 3.84 -9.10
N ALA A 163 3.83 3.96 -7.90
CA ALA A 163 5.26 4.15 -7.66
C ALA A 163 6.02 2.82 -7.41
N GLY A 164 5.42 1.67 -7.75
CA GLY A 164 5.98 0.34 -7.52
C GLY A 164 7.35 0.09 -8.14
N VAL A 165 7.72 0.81 -9.20
CA VAL A 165 9.05 0.76 -9.83
C VAL A 165 10.18 1.08 -8.84
N VAL A 166 9.93 1.90 -7.81
CA VAL A 166 10.93 2.15 -6.77
C VAL A 166 11.33 0.86 -6.06
N ASN A 167 10.38 -0.03 -5.76
CA ASN A 167 10.70 -1.34 -5.18
C ASN A 167 11.50 -2.22 -6.16
N THR A 168 11.22 -2.14 -7.47
CA THR A 168 12.07 -2.81 -8.47
C THR A 168 13.52 -2.30 -8.42
N TYR A 169 13.73 -0.99 -8.36
CA TYR A 169 15.07 -0.39 -8.19
C TYR A 169 15.75 -0.88 -6.91
N LEU A 170 15.04 -0.84 -5.78
CA LEU A 170 15.58 -1.23 -4.48
C LEU A 170 16.02 -2.70 -4.46
N GLY A 171 15.28 -3.60 -5.09
CA GLY A 171 15.68 -5.00 -5.26
C GLY A 171 16.84 -5.16 -6.25
N ALA A 172 16.71 -4.60 -7.45
CA ALA A 172 17.67 -4.78 -8.54
C ALA A 172 19.07 -4.22 -8.22
N ARG A 173 19.19 -3.14 -7.46
CA ARG A 173 20.49 -2.52 -7.13
C ARG A 173 21.42 -3.40 -6.28
N LYS A 174 20.93 -4.52 -5.73
CA LYS A 174 21.76 -5.53 -5.05
C LYS A 174 22.23 -6.65 -6.00
N LEU A 175 21.62 -6.76 -7.17
CA LEU A 175 21.89 -7.77 -8.19
C LEU A 175 22.82 -7.27 -9.30
N HIS A 176 22.91 -5.96 -9.48
CA HIS A 176 23.69 -5.32 -10.54
C HIS A 176 24.67 -4.31 -9.98
N ASP A 177 25.71 -3.99 -10.75
CA ASP A 177 26.65 -2.92 -10.41
C ASP A 177 25.94 -1.56 -10.39
N HIS A 178 26.31 -0.72 -9.43
CA HIS A 178 25.72 0.59 -9.24
C HIS A 178 25.81 1.51 -10.47
N ASN A 179 26.87 1.34 -11.28
CA ASN A 179 27.10 2.13 -12.49
C ASN A 179 26.40 1.58 -13.74
N SER A 180 25.75 0.42 -13.64
CA SER A 180 25.05 -0.17 -14.78
C SER A 180 23.92 0.74 -15.27
N ILE A 181 23.72 0.74 -16.60
CA ILE A 181 22.67 1.56 -17.24
C ILE A 181 21.28 1.23 -16.68
N ILE A 182 21.01 -0.06 -16.42
CA ILE A 182 19.74 -0.55 -15.89
C ILE A 182 19.42 0.10 -14.55
N ILE A 183 20.39 0.14 -13.63
CA ILE A 183 20.19 0.73 -12.29
C ILE A 183 19.99 2.23 -12.37
N ARG A 184 20.73 2.94 -13.23
CA ARG A 184 20.53 4.39 -13.46
C ARG A 184 19.14 4.70 -14.01
N VAL A 185 18.66 3.91 -14.98
CA VAL A 185 17.32 4.06 -15.55
C VAL A 185 16.25 3.76 -14.51
N LEU A 186 16.33 2.62 -13.81
CA LEU A 186 15.38 2.24 -12.77
C LEU A 186 15.31 3.29 -11.65
N LYS A 187 16.45 3.83 -11.23
CA LYS A 187 16.51 4.92 -10.24
C LYS A 187 15.78 6.17 -10.75
N LYS A 188 16.07 6.62 -11.97
CA LYS A 188 15.48 7.82 -12.56
C LYS A 188 13.97 7.68 -12.77
N VAL A 189 13.53 6.57 -13.36
CA VAL A 189 12.11 6.26 -13.56
C VAL A 189 11.41 6.11 -12.21
N GLY A 190 12.04 5.40 -11.27
CA GLY A 190 11.56 5.28 -9.89
C GLY A 190 11.31 6.63 -9.25
N LEU A 191 12.30 7.52 -9.26
CA LEU A 191 12.19 8.88 -8.71
C LEU A 191 11.06 9.68 -9.35
N ILE A 192 10.98 9.70 -10.69
CA ILE A 192 9.93 10.45 -11.42
C ILE A 192 8.55 9.88 -11.07
N SER A 193 8.39 8.56 -11.10
CA SER A 193 7.12 7.89 -10.74
C SER A 193 6.71 8.20 -9.30
N TYR A 194 7.66 8.22 -8.37
CA TYR A 194 7.41 8.48 -6.96
C TYR A 194 6.98 9.93 -6.71
N ILE A 195 7.63 10.90 -7.36
CA ILE A 195 7.26 12.31 -7.28
C ILE A 195 5.84 12.51 -7.83
N MET A 196 5.54 11.99 -9.03
CA MET A 196 4.21 12.12 -9.62
C MET A 196 3.13 11.49 -8.75
N ALA A 197 3.38 10.29 -8.22
CA ALA A 197 2.47 9.59 -7.33
C ALA A 197 2.21 10.39 -6.04
N CYS A 198 3.26 10.89 -5.38
CA CYS A 198 3.14 11.67 -4.15
C CYS A 198 2.42 12.99 -4.42
N SER A 199 2.80 13.74 -5.45
CA SER A 199 2.15 15.00 -5.81
C SER A 199 0.66 14.80 -6.10
N GLY A 200 0.30 13.83 -6.95
CA GLY A 200 -1.09 13.54 -7.27
C GLY A 200 -1.91 13.11 -6.05
N ASN A 201 -1.34 12.22 -5.22
CA ASN A 201 -1.96 11.78 -3.98
C ASN A 201 -2.18 12.96 -3.02
N TRP A 202 -1.13 13.72 -2.71
CA TRP A 202 -1.22 14.80 -1.72
C TRP A 202 -2.16 15.91 -2.16
N SER A 203 -2.18 16.26 -3.45
CA SER A 203 -3.19 17.18 -3.99
C SER A 203 -4.61 16.66 -3.78
N TRP A 204 -4.84 15.37 -4.02
CA TRP A 204 -6.14 14.75 -3.77
C TRP A 204 -6.49 14.75 -2.27
N GLN A 205 -5.56 14.37 -1.40
CA GLN A 205 -5.77 14.32 0.06
C GLN A 205 -6.05 15.72 0.62
N SER A 206 -5.33 16.75 0.16
CA SER A 206 -5.58 18.14 0.55
C SER A 206 -7.00 18.56 0.20
N LYS A 207 -7.47 18.29 -1.04
CA LYS A 207 -8.85 18.54 -1.44
C LYS A 207 -9.85 17.73 -0.59
N TYR A 208 -9.54 16.48 -0.29
CA TYR A 208 -10.41 15.62 0.51
C TYR A 208 -10.55 16.10 1.95
N LEU A 209 -9.46 16.54 2.58
CA LEU A 209 -9.48 17.07 3.94
C LEU A 209 -10.35 18.33 4.06
N LEU A 210 -10.48 19.13 3.00
CA LEU A 210 -11.39 20.28 2.97
C LEU A 210 -12.86 19.89 3.18
N THR A 211 -13.25 18.66 2.82
CA THR A 211 -14.63 18.19 3.03
C THR A 211 -15.00 18.04 4.50
N TYR A 212 -14.04 17.83 5.40
CA TYR A 212 -14.30 17.77 6.85
C TYR A 212 -14.63 19.13 7.44
N PHE A 213 -14.09 20.22 6.89
CA PHE A 213 -14.40 21.58 7.37
C PHE A 213 -15.81 22.05 6.99
N ASN A 214 -16.38 21.48 5.93
CA ASN A 214 -17.74 21.77 5.48
C ASN A 214 -18.81 20.93 6.21
N GLN A 215 -18.40 19.99 7.06
CA GLN A 215 -19.32 19.17 7.86
C GLN A 215 -19.59 19.81 9.22
N PRO A 216 -20.78 19.56 9.82
CA PRO A 216 -21.05 19.99 11.18
C PRO A 216 -20.00 19.40 12.14
N LYS A 217 -19.48 20.23 13.05
CA LYS A 217 -18.38 19.91 13.98
C LYS A 217 -18.81 18.97 15.11
N GLN A 218 -19.29 17.79 14.74
CA GLN A 218 -19.59 16.72 15.68
C GLN A 218 -18.30 16.01 16.10
N LEU A 219 -18.25 15.51 17.33
CA LEU A 219 -17.08 14.79 17.87
C LEU A 219 -16.61 13.68 16.92
N MET A 220 -17.54 12.92 16.34
CA MET A 220 -17.23 11.85 15.39
C MET A 220 -16.50 12.36 14.13
N VAL A 221 -16.89 13.52 13.59
CA VAL A 221 -16.23 14.12 12.42
C VAL A 221 -14.80 14.54 12.77
N ILE A 222 -14.61 15.12 13.96
CA ILE A 222 -13.29 15.51 14.48
C ILE A 222 -12.40 14.29 14.66
N LEU A 223 -12.90 13.21 15.28
CA LEU A 223 -12.15 11.97 15.46
C LEU A 223 -11.75 11.35 14.11
N LYS A 224 -12.67 11.34 13.13
CA LYS A 224 -12.37 10.85 11.78
C LYS A 224 -11.28 11.69 11.10
N PHE A 225 -11.33 13.01 11.25
CA PHE A 225 -10.30 13.91 10.72
C PHE A 225 -8.93 13.67 11.37
N LEU A 226 -8.86 13.57 12.69
CA LEU A 226 -7.61 13.32 13.42
C LEU A 226 -7.00 11.97 13.07
N LEU A 227 -7.82 10.92 12.99
CA LEU A 227 -7.37 9.60 12.57
C LEU A 227 -6.82 9.61 11.15
N ASN A 228 -7.54 10.24 10.21
CA ASN A 228 -7.11 10.32 8.81
C ASN A 228 -5.79 11.08 8.68
N THR A 229 -5.71 12.27 9.29
CA THR A 229 -4.50 13.12 9.22
C THR A 229 -3.31 12.47 9.92
N GLY A 230 -3.51 11.78 11.04
CA GLY A 230 -2.44 11.03 11.73
C GLY A 230 -1.85 9.91 10.86
N LEU A 231 -2.71 9.14 10.16
CA LEU A 231 -2.26 8.11 9.23
C LEU A 231 -1.53 8.71 8.02
N LEU A 232 -2.12 9.73 7.40
CA LEU A 232 -1.49 10.45 6.28
C LEU A 232 -0.11 10.99 6.66
N TYR A 233 0.01 11.62 7.83
CA TYR A 233 1.29 12.11 8.33
C TYR A 233 2.32 10.98 8.45
N SER A 234 1.93 9.84 9.02
CA SER A 234 2.82 8.68 9.17
C SER A 234 3.37 8.16 7.83
N TRP A 235 2.53 8.15 6.79
CA TRP A 235 2.91 7.69 5.46
C TRP A 235 3.78 8.72 4.73
N ILE A 236 3.39 10.00 4.77
CA ILE A 236 4.13 11.10 4.15
C ILE A 236 5.55 11.21 4.70
N GLN A 237 5.74 11.00 6.00
CA GLN A 237 7.08 11.02 6.60
C GLN A 237 8.00 9.93 6.03
N ASP A 238 7.49 8.74 5.74
CA ASP A 238 8.26 7.68 5.11
C ASP A 238 8.52 7.97 3.63
N ASP A 239 7.51 8.50 2.92
CA ASP A 239 7.62 8.91 1.52
C ASP A 239 8.71 9.96 1.29
N LEU A 240 8.78 10.98 2.17
CA LEU A 240 9.82 12.02 2.11
C LEU A 240 11.22 11.46 2.33
N LYS A 241 11.37 10.48 3.23
CA LYS A 241 12.66 9.81 3.45
C LYS A 241 13.08 9.00 2.23
N LEU A 242 12.16 8.26 1.63
CA LEU A 242 12.45 7.46 0.44
C LEU A 242 12.78 8.36 -0.76
N MET A 243 12.04 9.46 -0.94
CA MET A 243 12.33 10.45 -1.98
C MET A 243 13.71 11.07 -1.80
N ARG A 244 14.07 11.47 -0.57
CA ARG A 244 15.41 11.98 -0.25
C ARG A 244 16.48 10.93 -0.61
N HIS A 245 16.26 9.67 -0.24
CA HIS A 245 17.18 8.58 -0.56
C HIS A 245 17.41 8.43 -2.07
N LEU A 246 16.35 8.52 -2.89
CA LEU A 246 16.44 8.43 -4.34
C LEU A 246 17.16 9.63 -4.99
N MET A 247 17.08 10.82 -4.37
CA MET A 247 17.78 12.01 -4.85
C MET A 247 19.28 11.97 -4.53
N THR A 248 19.67 11.45 -3.36
CA THR A 248 21.05 11.51 -2.88
C THR A 248 21.92 10.30 -3.23
N ASN A 249 21.33 9.10 -3.36
CA ASN A 249 22.05 7.82 -3.48
C ASN A 249 21.71 7.08 -4.76
#